data_AF-A0A0M4KW21-F1
#
_entry.id   AF-A0A0M4KW21-F1
#
_cell.length_a   1.000
_cell.length_b   1.000
_cell.length_c   1.000
_cell.angle_alpha   90.00
_cell.angle_beta   90.00
_cell.angle_gamma   90.00
#
_symmetry.space_group_name_H-M   'P 1'
#
loop_
_entity.id
_entity.type
_entity.pdbx_description
1 polymer ?
#
loop_
_entity_poly.entity_id
_entity_poly.type
_entity_poly.pdbx_seq_one_letter_code
_entity_poly.pdbx_strand_id
1 'polypeptide(L)'
;MSGVFMKYTIMASFSVYLILSASQSLAAPSPSCPEGLTYIGTAYKEANAEPGNEAKVTASPPFLVPFPRNFRLDKSYRMSGGRWAGGSAGAVSNDGDVPNGLYVMGEGTEGGAKGWSVGTPKLKVIEEDDDGKIVQRGYEIPLYCHTGSGVADQMGHVSCNVSAVVCAKQMEPGF
;
A
#
# COMPACT_ATOMS: atom_id res chain seq x y z
N MET A 1 -85.12 15.44 18.54
CA MET A 1 -84.25 14.24 18.54
C MET A 1 -82.85 14.71 18.20
N SER A 2 -82.01 14.92 19.21
CA SER A 2 -80.66 15.48 19.07
C SER A 2 -79.66 14.32 18.95
N GLY A 3 -78.95 14.24 17.83
CA GLY A 3 -77.87 13.28 17.61
C GLY A 3 -76.54 13.85 18.11
N VAL A 4 -75.90 13.17 19.05
CA VAL A 4 -74.57 13.51 19.57
C VAL A 4 -73.53 12.74 18.74
N PHE A 5 -72.67 13.46 18.02
CA PHE A 5 -71.51 12.90 17.32
C PHE A 5 -70.34 12.76 18.29
N MET A 6 -69.91 11.53 18.56
CA MET A 6 -68.76 11.20 19.39
C MET A 6 -67.50 11.10 18.52
N LYS A 7 -66.56 12.04 18.68
CA LYS A 7 -65.24 12.02 18.03
C LYS A 7 -64.29 11.16 18.86
N TYR A 8 -63.76 10.09 18.27
CA TYR A 8 -62.67 9.30 18.84
C TYR A 8 -61.34 9.76 18.23
N THR A 9 -60.47 10.34 19.08
CA THR A 9 -59.09 10.68 18.72
C THR A 9 -58.20 9.51 19.13
N ILE A 10 -57.68 8.76 18.16
CA ILE A 10 -56.71 7.68 18.40
C ILE A 10 -55.31 8.29 18.36
N MET A 11 -54.66 8.43 19.52
CA MET A 11 -53.23 8.74 19.62
C MET A 11 -52.43 7.45 19.45
N ALA A 12 -51.81 7.27 18.29
CA ALA A 12 -50.82 6.21 18.07
C ALA A 12 -49.42 6.73 18.45
N SER A 13 -48.85 6.17 19.52
CA SER A 13 -47.47 6.44 19.95
C SER A 13 -46.52 5.50 19.20
N PHE A 14 -45.66 6.04 18.36
CA PHE A 14 -44.63 5.28 17.64
C PHE A 14 -43.30 5.40 18.39
N SER A 15 -42.92 4.36 19.12
CA SER A 15 -41.57 4.22 19.67
C SER A 15 -40.61 3.76 18.55
N VAL A 16 -39.75 4.67 18.11
CA VAL A 16 -38.67 4.39 17.14
C VAL A 16 -37.51 3.73 17.91
N TYR A 17 -37.32 2.42 17.71
CA TYR A 17 -36.15 1.70 18.20
C TYR A 17 -35.00 1.87 17.18
N LEU A 18 -33.98 2.64 17.57
CA LEU A 18 -32.77 2.85 16.78
C LEU A 18 -31.83 1.66 17.02
N ILE A 19 -31.84 0.67 16.11
CA ILE A 19 -30.93 -0.48 16.18
C ILE A 19 -29.56 -0.02 15.66
N LEU A 20 -28.65 0.27 16.60
CA LEU A 20 -27.26 0.62 16.31
C LEU A 20 -26.49 -0.64 15.93
N SER A 21 -26.46 -0.96 14.64
CA SER A 21 -25.67 -2.06 14.09
C SER A 21 -24.19 -1.66 14.13
N ALA A 22 -23.42 -2.20 15.09
CA ALA A 22 -21.97 -2.07 15.10
C ALA A 22 -21.37 -2.91 13.97
N SER A 23 -21.11 -2.30 12.82
CA SER A 23 -20.33 -2.90 11.73
C SER A 23 -18.91 -3.16 12.24
N GLN A 24 -18.61 -4.40 12.59
CA GLN A 24 -17.24 -4.83 12.89
C GLN A 24 -16.47 -4.87 11.58
N SER A 25 -15.77 -3.77 11.25
CA SER A 25 -14.75 -3.79 10.19
C SER A 25 -13.64 -4.73 10.63
N LEU A 26 -13.62 -5.92 10.06
CA LEU A 26 -12.44 -6.80 10.07
C LEU A 26 -11.34 -6.09 9.29
N ALA A 27 -10.47 -5.36 10.00
CA ALA A 27 -9.25 -4.85 9.42
C ALA A 27 -8.41 -6.05 8.97
N ALA A 28 -8.02 -6.08 7.69
CA ALA A 28 -7.08 -7.06 7.20
C ALA A 28 -5.79 -7.01 8.04
N PRO A 29 -5.16 -8.15 8.35
CA PRO A 29 -3.92 -8.16 9.11
C PRO A 29 -2.90 -7.28 8.41
N SER A 30 -2.43 -6.24 9.10
CA SER A 30 -1.37 -5.38 8.58
C SER A 30 -0.11 -6.23 8.37
N PRO A 31 0.59 -6.08 7.23
CA PRO A 31 1.80 -6.84 6.96
C PRO A 31 2.80 -6.63 8.10
N SER A 32 3.32 -7.73 8.65
CA SER A 32 4.20 -7.68 9.82
C SER A 32 5.61 -7.28 9.39
N CYS A 33 6.06 -6.12 9.84
CA CYS A 33 7.46 -5.73 9.74
C CYS A 33 8.34 -6.62 10.64
N PRO A 34 9.62 -6.85 10.28
CA PRO A 34 10.54 -7.54 11.18
C PRO A 34 10.69 -6.80 12.51
N GLU A 35 11.14 -7.53 13.54
CA GLU A 35 11.22 -7.01 14.90
C GLU A 35 12.02 -5.70 14.98
N GLY A 36 11.48 -4.73 15.73
CA GLY A 36 12.10 -3.43 15.92
C GLY A 36 11.98 -2.47 14.75
N LEU A 37 11.24 -2.81 13.68
CA LEU A 37 10.88 -1.91 12.58
C LEU A 37 9.41 -1.50 12.65
N THR A 38 9.13 -0.28 12.24
CA THR A 38 7.78 0.28 12.20
C THR A 38 7.23 0.19 10.77
N TYR A 39 5.99 -0.28 10.61
CA TYR A 39 5.29 -0.22 9.32
C TYR A 39 5.02 1.23 8.94
N ILE A 40 5.41 1.62 7.73
CA ILE A 40 5.24 2.98 7.21
C ILE A 40 4.17 3.01 6.13
N GLY A 41 4.10 1.98 5.30
CA GLY A 41 3.09 1.89 4.27
C GLY A 41 3.36 0.75 3.29
N THR A 42 2.44 0.61 2.34
CA THR A 42 2.56 -0.35 1.24
C THR A 42 2.41 0.40 -0.06
N ALA A 43 3.38 0.24 -0.96
CA ALA A 43 3.21 0.62 -2.35
C ALA A 43 2.53 -0.54 -3.07
N TYR A 44 1.48 -0.27 -3.84
CA TYR A 44 0.76 -1.29 -4.60
C TYR A 44 0.52 -0.80 -6.02
N LYS A 45 0.70 -1.68 -7.00
CA LYS A 45 0.25 -1.48 -8.37
C LYS A 45 -0.29 -2.78 -8.92
N GLU A 46 -1.41 -2.68 -9.61
CA GLU A 46 -1.90 -3.70 -10.52
C GLU A 46 -1.84 -3.13 -11.93
N ALA A 47 -1.37 -3.95 -12.86
CA ALA A 47 -1.37 -3.65 -14.27
C ALA A 47 -2.06 -4.79 -15.02
N ASN A 48 -2.97 -4.42 -15.91
CA ASN A 48 -3.47 -5.32 -16.94
C ASN A 48 -2.58 -5.10 -18.17
N ALA A 49 -1.95 -6.16 -18.68
CA ALA A 49 -1.28 -6.05 -19.96
C ALA A 49 -2.34 -5.71 -21.02
N GLU A 50 -2.09 -4.66 -21.80
CA GLU A 50 -2.81 -4.46 -23.04
C GLU A 50 -2.48 -5.66 -23.98
N PRO A 51 -3.48 -6.25 -24.67
CA PRO A 51 -3.22 -7.37 -25.57
C PRO A 51 -2.13 -7.02 -26.59
N GLY A 52 -1.10 -7.85 -26.69
CA GLY A 52 -0.07 -7.74 -27.75
C GLY A 52 1.26 -7.08 -27.36
N ASN A 53 1.43 -6.59 -26.13
CA ASN A 53 2.70 -6.01 -25.68
C ASN A 53 3.35 -6.86 -24.57
N GLU A 54 4.61 -7.27 -24.77
CA GLU A 54 5.48 -7.72 -23.68
C GLU A 54 5.82 -6.50 -22.81
N ALA A 55 4.93 -6.19 -21.89
CA ALA A 55 5.04 -4.96 -21.16
C ALA A 55 5.82 -5.23 -19.87
N LYS A 56 7.10 -4.87 -19.86
CA LYS A 56 7.68 -4.30 -18.63
C LYS A 56 6.88 -3.04 -18.32
N VAL A 57 5.72 -3.21 -17.70
CA VAL A 57 4.90 -2.08 -17.30
C VAL A 57 5.61 -1.47 -16.12
N THR A 58 6.32 -0.37 -16.37
CA THR A 58 6.72 0.53 -15.29
C THR A 58 5.43 1.01 -14.64
N ALA A 59 5.25 0.74 -13.35
CA ALA A 59 4.18 1.35 -12.58
C ALA A 59 4.43 2.86 -12.58
N SER A 60 3.80 3.56 -13.51
CA SER A 60 3.87 5.01 -13.61
C SER A 60 2.72 5.63 -12.80
N PRO A 61 2.96 6.71 -12.02
CA PRO A 61 4.25 7.17 -11.46
C PRO A 61 4.69 6.32 -10.25
N PRO A 62 5.96 6.43 -9.80
CA PRO A 62 6.44 5.72 -8.62
C PRO A 62 5.65 6.11 -7.38
N PHE A 63 5.42 5.14 -6.50
CA PHE A 63 4.52 5.30 -5.37
C PHE A 63 5.23 6.02 -4.23
N LEU A 64 4.66 7.12 -3.74
CA LEU A 64 5.18 7.87 -2.60
C LEU A 64 4.57 7.34 -1.30
N VAL A 65 5.39 6.75 -0.44
CA VAL A 65 5.03 6.33 0.92
C VAL A 65 5.48 7.42 1.90
N PRO A 66 4.57 8.26 2.44
CA PRO A 66 4.93 9.30 3.40
C PRO A 66 5.30 8.70 4.76
N PHE A 67 6.32 9.25 5.42
CA PHE A 67 6.58 8.90 6.83
C PHE A 67 5.66 9.70 7.73
N PRO A 68 5.47 9.26 8.99
CA PRO A 68 4.95 10.14 10.02
C PRO A 68 5.74 11.46 10.07
N ARG A 69 5.06 12.56 10.42
CA ARG A 69 5.73 13.84 10.62
C ARG A 69 6.80 13.71 11.71
N ASN A 70 7.92 14.41 11.52
CA ASN A 70 9.08 14.36 12.43
C ASN A 70 9.71 12.96 12.60
N PHE A 71 9.37 11.99 11.75
CA PHE A 71 9.97 10.66 11.80
C PHE A 71 11.47 10.72 11.47
N ARG A 72 12.30 10.25 12.40
CA ARG A 72 13.75 10.20 12.23
C ARG A 72 14.17 8.78 11.92
N LEU A 73 14.71 8.58 10.72
CA LEU A 73 15.29 7.31 10.30
C LEU A 73 16.59 7.04 11.05
N ASP A 74 16.71 5.84 11.63
CA ASP A 74 17.97 5.32 12.13
C ASP A 74 18.84 4.86 10.95
N LYS A 75 19.81 5.69 10.57
CA LYS A 75 20.73 5.41 9.46
C LYS A 75 21.79 4.35 9.78
N SER A 76 21.84 3.82 11.00
CA SER A 76 22.75 2.71 11.34
C SER A 76 22.19 1.36 10.87
N TYR A 77 20.87 1.25 10.75
CA TYR A 77 20.21 0.05 10.26
C TYR A 77 20.45 -0.12 8.76
N ARG A 78 20.97 -1.29 8.38
CA ARG A 78 21.11 -1.73 7.00
C ARG A 78 20.29 -2.98 6.79
N MET A 79 19.39 -2.96 5.82
CA MET A 79 18.59 -4.14 5.54
C MET A 79 19.43 -5.27 4.94
N SER A 80 18.93 -6.48 5.16
CA SER A 80 19.38 -7.69 4.48
C SER A 80 18.20 -8.64 4.26
N GLY A 81 18.25 -9.44 3.21
CA GLY A 81 17.23 -10.43 2.89
C GLY A 81 15.99 -9.85 2.22
N GLY A 82 16.12 -8.73 1.47
CA GLY A 82 15.02 -8.17 0.71
C GLY A 82 14.62 -9.06 -0.47
N ARG A 83 13.31 -9.10 -0.78
CA ARG A 83 12.77 -9.77 -1.96
C ARG A 83 12.48 -8.73 -3.04
N TRP A 84 13.33 -8.72 -4.08
CA TRP A 84 13.35 -7.66 -5.10
C TRP A 84 12.64 -8.02 -6.40
N ALA A 85 12.33 -9.29 -6.59
CA ALA A 85 11.56 -9.79 -7.71
C ALA A 85 10.93 -11.15 -7.39
N GLY A 86 10.02 -11.57 -8.27
CA GLY A 86 9.37 -12.87 -8.22
C GLY A 86 8.77 -13.27 -9.58
N GLY A 87 8.44 -14.55 -9.71
CA GLY A 87 8.00 -15.14 -10.96
C GLY A 87 9.08 -15.15 -12.05
N SER A 88 8.74 -14.74 -13.26
CA SER A 88 9.66 -14.69 -14.43
C SER A 88 10.56 -13.44 -14.46
N ALA A 89 10.36 -12.49 -13.55
CA ALA A 89 11.06 -11.21 -13.56
C ALA A 89 12.44 -11.30 -12.90
N GLY A 90 13.41 -10.58 -13.48
CA GLY A 90 14.69 -10.33 -12.84
C GLY A 90 14.61 -9.19 -11.83
N ALA A 91 15.38 -9.29 -10.74
CA ALA A 91 15.57 -8.19 -9.81
C ALA A 91 16.23 -6.99 -10.51
N VAL A 92 15.71 -5.79 -10.24
CA VAL A 92 16.23 -4.52 -10.77
C VAL A 92 16.78 -3.60 -9.67
N SER A 93 16.81 -4.10 -8.44
CA SER A 93 17.33 -3.47 -7.24
C SER A 93 17.84 -4.56 -6.30
N ASN A 94 18.65 -4.17 -5.32
CA ASN A 94 19.14 -5.05 -4.27
C ASN A 94 19.14 -4.35 -2.90
N ASP A 95 19.46 -5.09 -1.83
CA ASP A 95 19.47 -4.57 -0.45
C ASP A 95 20.40 -3.37 -0.26
N GLY A 96 21.51 -3.31 -1.02
CA GLY A 96 22.48 -2.23 -0.98
C GLY A 96 22.00 -0.93 -1.63
N ASP A 97 20.96 -0.99 -2.47
CA ASP A 97 20.36 0.18 -3.10
C ASP A 97 19.35 0.88 -2.18
N VAL A 98 18.97 0.23 -1.07
CA VAL A 98 18.00 0.78 -0.13
C VAL A 98 18.68 1.73 0.84
N PRO A 99 18.14 2.95 0.99
CA PRO A 99 18.65 3.89 1.99
C PRO A 99 18.59 3.31 3.40
N ASN A 100 19.67 3.46 4.16
CA ASN A 100 19.73 3.00 5.54
C ASN A 100 18.54 3.49 6.38
N GLY A 101 18.11 2.67 7.32
CA GLY A 101 16.92 2.90 8.15
C GLY A 101 15.64 2.36 7.55
N LEU A 102 15.69 1.72 6.38
CA LEU A 102 14.53 1.10 5.74
C LEU A 102 14.66 -0.38 5.57
N TYR A 103 13.50 -1.02 5.50
CA TYR A 103 13.32 -2.39 5.05
C TYR A 103 12.17 -2.46 4.05
N VAL A 104 12.41 -3.09 2.90
CA VAL A 104 11.42 -3.23 1.81
C VAL A 104 11.20 -4.71 1.53
N MET A 105 9.93 -5.13 1.52
CA MET A 105 9.52 -6.48 1.13
C MET A 105 8.64 -6.41 -0.10
N GLY A 106 9.13 -6.90 -1.23
CA GLY A 106 8.34 -7.05 -2.44
C GLY A 106 7.53 -8.34 -2.43
N GLU A 107 6.31 -8.26 -2.97
CA GLU A 107 5.44 -9.40 -3.26
C GLU A 107 4.62 -9.11 -4.52
N GLY A 108 4.05 -10.14 -5.14
CA GLY A 108 3.23 -9.96 -6.32
C GLY A 108 2.78 -11.26 -6.94
N THR A 109 2.14 -11.16 -8.10
CA THR A 109 1.64 -12.32 -8.84
C THR A 109 2.81 -13.11 -9.42
N GLU A 110 2.83 -14.41 -9.17
CA GLU A 110 3.83 -15.34 -9.71
C GLU A 110 3.11 -16.46 -10.47
N GLY A 111 3.61 -16.81 -11.66
CA GLY A 111 3.08 -17.95 -12.42
C GLY A 111 3.24 -17.82 -13.93
N GLY A 112 3.62 -18.91 -14.60
CA GLY A 112 3.90 -18.93 -16.02
C GLY A 112 4.98 -17.91 -16.39
N ALA A 113 4.74 -17.10 -17.42
CA ALA A 113 5.64 -16.02 -17.82
C ALA A 113 5.42 -14.70 -17.07
N LYS A 114 4.60 -14.68 -16.01
CA LYS A 114 4.37 -13.48 -15.18
C LYS A 114 5.44 -13.31 -14.12
N GLY A 115 5.79 -12.06 -13.84
CA GLY A 115 6.68 -11.71 -12.75
C GLY A 115 6.54 -10.27 -12.32
N TRP A 116 7.23 -9.92 -11.25
CA TRP A 116 7.23 -8.58 -10.70
C TRP A 116 8.63 -8.21 -10.23
N SER A 117 8.94 -6.93 -10.20
CA SER A 117 10.15 -6.44 -9.55
C SER A 117 9.93 -5.09 -8.88
N VAL A 118 10.71 -4.85 -7.83
CA VAL A 118 10.71 -3.61 -7.06
C VAL A 118 11.97 -2.83 -7.41
N GLY A 119 11.80 -1.56 -7.78
CA GLY A 119 12.89 -0.65 -8.12
C GLY A 119 13.57 -0.04 -6.91
N THR A 120 14.66 0.66 -7.18
CA THR A 120 15.43 1.37 -6.16
C THR A 120 14.59 2.48 -5.51
N PRO A 121 14.33 2.40 -4.18
CA PRO A 121 13.58 3.43 -3.48
C PRO A 121 14.41 4.71 -3.33
N LYS A 122 13.76 5.86 -3.49
CA LYS A 122 14.39 7.19 -3.36
C LYS A 122 13.75 7.98 -2.24
N LEU A 123 14.58 8.56 -1.36
CA LEU A 123 14.09 9.44 -0.30
C LEU A 123 13.65 10.77 -0.91
N LYS A 124 12.43 11.20 -0.59
CA LYS A 124 11.82 12.43 -1.05
C LYS A 124 11.45 13.31 0.12
N VAL A 125 11.70 14.61 0.01
CA VAL A 125 11.13 15.60 0.93
C VAL A 125 9.71 15.88 0.48
N ILE A 126 8.75 15.76 1.41
CA ILE A 126 7.33 16.00 1.14
C ILE A 126 6.94 17.40 1.60
N GLU A 127 7.43 17.82 2.76
CA GLU A 127 7.06 19.07 3.40
C GLU A 127 8.24 19.63 4.18
N GLU A 128 8.41 20.94 4.07
CA GLU A 128 9.33 21.78 4.84
C GLU A 128 8.52 22.85 5.58
N ASP A 129 8.96 23.27 6.76
CA ASP A 129 8.37 24.39 7.48
C ASP A 129 8.86 25.76 6.92
N ASP A 130 8.34 26.85 7.49
CA ASP A 130 8.65 28.22 7.06
C ASP A 130 10.16 28.57 7.20
N ASP A 131 10.89 27.85 8.05
CA ASP A 131 12.33 28.00 8.25
C ASP A 131 13.17 27.12 7.31
N GLY A 132 12.54 26.38 6.40
CA GLY A 132 13.18 25.46 5.46
C GLY A 132 13.63 24.15 6.10
N LYS A 133 13.13 23.82 7.29
CA LYS A 133 13.43 22.54 7.95
C LYS A 133 12.44 21.48 7.50
N ILE A 134 12.97 20.32 7.15
CA ILE A 134 12.20 19.18 6.67
C ILE A 134 11.33 18.61 7.81
N VAL A 135 10.01 18.76 7.68
CA VAL A 135 9.01 18.24 8.63
C VAL A 135 8.46 16.88 8.23
N GLN A 136 8.49 16.56 6.93
CA GLN A 136 8.04 15.27 6.43
C GLN A 136 8.88 14.81 5.23
N ARG A 137 9.26 13.53 5.29
CA ARG A 137 9.89 12.80 4.19
C ARG A 137 8.97 11.66 3.76
N GLY A 138 9.24 11.10 2.60
CA GLY A 138 8.64 9.85 2.14
C GLY A 138 9.60 9.09 1.24
N TYR A 139 9.23 7.88 0.86
CA TYR A 139 9.95 7.09 -0.12
C TYR A 139 9.15 6.98 -1.41
N GLU A 140 9.81 7.29 -2.51
CA GLU A 140 9.31 7.05 -3.85
C GLU A 140 9.88 5.72 -4.34
N ILE A 141 9.01 4.74 -4.60
CA ILE A 141 9.41 3.40 -5.03
C ILE A 141 8.81 3.04 -6.40
N PRO A 142 9.65 2.77 -7.41
CA PRO A 142 9.18 2.23 -8.68
C PRO A 142 8.75 0.77 -8.49
N LEU A 143 7.62 0.40 -9.05
CA LEU A 143 7.18 -0.98 -9.11
C LEU A 143 7.11 -1.41 -10.57
N TYR A 144 7.39 -2.68 -10.86
CA TYR A 144 7.36 -3.21 -12.21
C TYR A 144 6.57 -4.51 -12.25
N CYS A 145 5.71 -4.59 -13.25
CA CYS A 145 4.98 -5.80 -13.59
C CYS A 145 5.52 -6.32 -14.94
N HIS A 146 5.71 -7.63 -15.03
CA HIS A 146 6.22 -8.32 -16.21
C HIS A 146 5.19 -9.36 -16.64
N THR A 147 4.75 -9.27 -17.88
CA THR A 147 3.89 -10.26 -18.53
C THR A 147 4.63 -10.76 -19.77
N GLY A 148 4.73 -12.09 -19.94
CA GLY A 148 5.50 -12.70 -21.03
C GLY A 148 5.13 -12.21 -22.43
N SER A 149 6.08 -12.32 -23.37
CA SER A 149 5.91 -11.99 -24.80
C SER A 149 5.19 -13.05 -25.62
N GLY A 150 5.04 -14.27 -25.11
CA GLY A 150 4.52 -15.38 -25.88
C GLY A 150 3.08 -15.13 -26.35
N VAL A 151 2.73 -15.58 -27.56
CA VAL A 151 1.35 -15.49 -28.08
C VAL A 151 0.36 -16.15 -27.12
N ALA A 152 0.75 -17.27 -26.49
CA ALA A 152 -0.04 -17.92 -25.46
C ALA A 152 -0.15 -17.10 -24.16
N ASP A 153 0.91 -16.37 -23.79
CA ASP A 153 0.90 -15.48 -22.62
C ASP A 153 0.05 -14.23 -22.88
N GLN A 154 -0.07 -13.78 -24.13
CA GLN A 154 -0.93 -12.68 -24.56
C GLN A 154 -2.40 -13.09 -24.72
N MET A 155 -2.68 -14.38 -24.86
CA MET A 155 -4.03 -14.95 -25.00
C MET A 155 -4.65 -15.22 -23.61
N GLY A 156 -4.96 -14.14 -22.89
CA GLY A 156 -5.66 -14.17 -21.61
C GLY A 156 -5.68 -12.79 -20.97
N HIS A 157 -6.58 -12.53 -20.03
CA HIS A 157 -6.46 -11.34 -19.19
C HIS A 157 -5.19 -11.47 -18.32
N VAL A 158 -4.08 -10.92 -18.80
CA VAL A 158 -2.79 -10.96 -18.09
C VAL A 158 -2.76 -9.79 -17.10
N SER A 159 -3.51 -9.92 -16.01
CA SER A 159 -3.27 -9.06 -14.85
C SER A 159 -2.01 -9.56 -14.13
N CYS A 160 -1.18 -8.61 -13.70
CA CYS A 160 -0.22 -8.86 -12.65
C CYS A 160 -0.23 -7.71 -11.66
N ASN A 161 0.02 -8.07 -10.40
CA ASN A 161 0.17 -7.11 -9.32
C ASN A 161 1.57 -7.20 -8.74
N VAL A 162 1.97 -6.09 -8.15
CA VAL A 162 3.20 -5.92 -7.41
C VAL A 162 2.92 -5.02 -6.23
N SER A 163 3.43 -5.42 -5.08
CA SER A 163 3.35 -4.68 -3.84
C SER A 163 4.72 -4.61 -3.20
N ALA A 164 4.98 -3.54 -2.49
CA ALA A 164 6.17 -3.37 -1.68
C ALA A 164 5.76 -2.84 -0.31
N VAL A 165 5.87 -3.68 0.71
CA VAL A 165 5.70 -3.28 2.10
C VAL A 165 6.96 -2.56 2.54
N VAL A 166 6.80 -1.34 3.06
CA VAL A 166 7.89 -0.49 3.52
C VAL A 166 7.81 -0.35 5.03
N CYS A 167 8.88 -0.77 5.68
CA CYS A 167 9.12 -0.63 7.11
C CYS A 167 10.33 0.28 7.34
N ALA A 168 10.39 0.93 8.49
CA ALA A 168 11.51 1.78 8.84
C ALA A 168 11.96 1.60 10.29
N LYS A 169 13.26 1.72 10.52
CA LYS A 169 13.85 1.80 11.84
C LYS A 169 13.79 3.25 12.29
N GLN A 170 13.02 3.50 13.34
CA GLN A 170 12.99 4.81 13.96
C GLN A 170 14.22 4.97 14.86
N MET A 171 14.86 6.13 14.80
CA MET A 171 15.90 6.51 15.75
C MET A 171 15.26 6.63 17.14
N GLU A 172 15.77 5.90 18.12
CA GLU A 172 15.33 6.05 19.49
C GLU A 172 15.66 7.48 19.96
N PRO A 173 14.74 8.14 20.68
CA PRO A 173 15.07 9.39 21.34
C PRO A 173 16.19 9.09 22.34
N GLY A 174 17.40 9.58 22.05
CA GLY A 174 18.52 9.47 22.98
C GLY A 174 18.13 10.10 24.31
N PHE A 175 18.26 9.32 25.38
CA PHE A 175 18.15 9.79 26.76
C PHE A 175 19.32 10.71 27.12
#